data_AF-A0A443YGB4-F1
#
_entry.id   AF-A0A443YGB4-F1
#
_cell.length_a   1.000
_cell.length_b   1.000
_cell.length_c   1.000
_cell.angle_alpha   90.00
_cell.angle_beta   90.00
_cell.angle_gamma   90.00
#
_symmetry.space_group_name_H-M   'P 1'
#
loop_
_entity.id
_entity.type
_entity.pdbx_description
1 polymer ?
#
loop_
_entity_poly.entity_id
_entity_poly.type
_entity_poly.pdbx_seq_one_letter_code
_entity_poly.pdbx_strand_id
1 'polypeptide(L)'
;MVKPFKFKLDKVLDFREQLEEQAKAALSRAKALRDAQAEVLADLETRMQAHLEAELESRKSTNDMWLWRQYKQALEQDISIVRVDLNSLELKLQRCLTEAVERSRDKKLLEKLKETQSKKHHEEENAREEKENDEMATLRYEPKDI
;
A
#
# COMPACT_ATOMS: atom_id res chain seq x y z
N MET A 1 -7.36 37.23 20.53
CA MET A 1 -7.77 36.39 19.38
C MET A 1 -6.70 35.31 19.24
N VAL A 2 -7.03 34.06 19.55
CA VAL A 2 -6.08 32.94 19.62
C VAL A 2 -5.41 32.75 18.26
N LYS A 3 -4.08 32.64 18.22
CA LYS A 3 -3.37 32.37 16.97
C LYS A 3 -3.64 30.91 16.56
N PRO A 4 -4.06 30.64 15.31
CA PRO A 4 -4.27 29.28 14.85
C PRO A 4 -2.93 28.52 14.83
N PHE A 5 -2.94 27.28 15.34
CA PHE A 5 -1.78 26.39 15.29
C PHE A 5 -1.39 26.10 13.84
N LYS A 6 -0.12 26.37 13.50
CA LYS A 6 0.44 26.10 12.17
C LYS A 6 1.56 25.08 12.30
N PHE A 7 1.35 23.88 11.76
CA PHE A 7 2.36 22.84 11.81
C PHE A 7 3.40 23.09 10.73
N LYS A 8 4.66 23.28 11.13
CA LYS A 8 5.75 23.64 10.21
C LYS A 8 6.00 22.60 9.12
N LEU A 9 5.60 21.35 9.36
CA LEU A 9 5.79 20.22 8.45
C LEU A 9 4.50 19.79 7.73
N ASP A 10 3.45 20.63 7.70
CA ASP A 10 2.19 20.31 6.99
C ASP A 10 2.43 19.92 5.53
N LYS A 11 3.25 20.67 4.79
CA LYS A 11 3.60 20.33 3.40
C LYS A 11 4.30 18.97 3.25
N VAL A 12 5.07 18.57 4.26
CA VAL A 12 5.75 17.27 4.28
C VAL A 12 4.75 16.16 4.57
N LEU A 13 3.79 16.41 5.45
CA LEU A 13 2.69 15.49 5.72
C LEU A 13 1.86 15.25 4.44
N ASP A 14 1.44 16.33 3.76
CA ASP A 14 0.69 16.24 2.50
C ASP A 14 1.46 15.42 1.44
N PHE A 15 2.77 15.66 1.32
CA PHE A 15 3.61 14.88 0.40
C PHE A 15 3.67 13.40 0.79
N ARG A 16 3.76 13.08 2.09
CA ARG A 16 3.76 11.69 2.56
C ARG A 16 2.41 10.99 2.35
N GLU A 17 1.31 11.72 2.46
CA GLU A 17 -0.02 11.19 2.10
C GLU A 17 -0.10 10.85 0.61
N GLN A 18 0.43 11.70 -0.25
CA GLN A 18 0.51 11.41 -1.69
C GLN A 18 1.37 10.16 -1.96
N LEU A 19 2.49 10.00 -1.27
CA LEU A 19 3.34 8.81 -1.39
C LEU A 19 2.65 7.54 -0.90
N GLU A 20 1.87 7.62 0.19
CA GLU A 20 1.06 6.50 0.68
C GLU A 20 0.03 6.07 -0.38
N GLU A 21 -0.67 7.03 -0.97
CA GLU A 21 -1.69 6.78 -1.98
C GLU A 21 -1.08 6.17 -3.25
N GLN A 22 0.08 6.69 -3.68
CA GLN A 22 0.84 6.11 -4.79
C GLN A 22 1.27 4.67 -4.51
N ALA A 23 1.75 4.38 -3.29
CA ALA A 23 2.16 3.04 -2.90
C ALA A 23 0.98 2.05 -2.87
N LYS A 24 -0.20 2.48 -2.39
CA LYS A 24 -1.44 1.68 -2.43
C LYS A 24 -1.88 1.40 -3.87
N ALA A 25 -1.85 2.40 -4.74
CA ALA A 25 -2.17 2.23 -6.14
C ALA A 25 -1.20 1.27 -6.85
N ALA A 26 0.10 1.38 -6.56
CA ALA A 26 1.12 0.47 -7.08
C ALA A 26 0.90 -0.97 -6.61
N LEU A 27 0.58 -1.17 -5.33
CA LEU A 27 0.25 -2.48 -4.77
C LEU A 27 -0.99 -3.09 -5.43
N SER A 28 -2.05 -2.31 -5.62
CA SER A 28 -3.28 -2.76 -6.30
C SER A 28 -2.99 -3.22 -7.73
N ARG A 29 -2.19 -2.44 -8.49
CA ARG A 29 -1.76 -2.82 -9.85
C ARG A 29 -0.92 -4.08 -9.85
N ALA A 30 0.05 -4.19 -8.95
CA ALA A 30 0.91 -5.37 -8.85
C ALA A 30 0.09 -6.64 -8.54
N LYS A 31 -0.91 -6.53 -7.66
CA LYS A 31 -1.84 -7.61 -7.37
C LYS A 31 -2.67 -8.01 -8.60
N ALA A 32 -3.28 -7.04 -9.28
CA ALA A 32 -4.08 -7.30 -10.48
C ALA A 32 -3.25 -8.00 -11.59
N LEU A 33 -2.01 -7.56 -11.80
CA LEU A 33 -1.10 -8.19 -12.77
C LEU A 33 -0.74 -9.63 -12.37
N ARG A 34 -0.46 -9.87 -11.09
CA ARG A 34 -0.15 -11.21 -10.58
C ARG A 34 -1.36 -12.15 -10.71
N ASP A 35 -2.55 -11.67 -10.39
CA ASP A 35 -3.78 -12.45 -10.47
C ASP A 35 -4.11 -12.80 -11.93
N ALA A 36 -3.99 -11.84 -12.86
CA ALA A 36 -4.15 -12.11 -14.29
C ALA A 36 -3.14 -13.14 -14.82
N GLN A 37 -1.87 -13.05 -14.40
CA GLN A 37 -0.86 -14.03 -14.80
C GLN A 37 -1.13 -15.42 -14.21
N ALA A 38 -1.69 -15.49 -13.01
CA ALA A 38 -2.09 -16.76 -12.38
C ALA A 38 -3.27 -17.41 -13.12
N GLU A 39 -4.23 -16.61 -13.61
CA GLU A 39 -5.31 -17.12 -14.47
C GLU A 39 -4.79 -17.70 -15.78
N VAL A 40 -3.82 -17.02 -16.42
CA VAL A 40 -3.15 -17.52 -17.64
C VAL A 40 -2.45 -18.86 -17.37
N LEU A 41 -1.74 -18.98 -16.23
CA LEU A 41 -1.10 -20.23 -15.85
C LEU A 41 -2.12 -21.36 -15.66
N ALA A 42 -3.24 -21.08 -14.98
CA ALA A 42 -4.29 -22.06 -14.74
C ALA A 42 -4.95 -22.54 -16.05
N ASP A 43 -5.16 -21.65 -17.02
CA ASP A 43 -5.66 -22.02 -18.36
C ASP A 43 -4.66 -22.92 -19.11
N LEU A 44 -3.36 -22.59 -19.09
CA LEU A 44 -2.33 -23.42 -19.71
C LEU A 44 -2.21 -24.80 -19.04
N GLU A 45 -2.27 -24.87 -17.71
CA GLU A 45 -2.27 -26.13 -16.97
C GLU A 45 -3.52 -26.97 -17.29
N THR A 46 -4.68 -26.34 -17.44
CA THR A 46 -5.92 -27.01 -17.86
C THR A 46 -5.79 -27.57 -19.27
N ARG A 47 -5.22 -26.82 -20.21
CA ARG A 47 -4.96 -27.28 -21.59
C ARG A 47 -3.96 -28.44 -21.63
N MET A 48 -2.92 -28.38 -20.80
CA MET A 48 -1.96 -29.48 -20.66
C MET A 48 -2.65 -30.73 -20.14
N GLN A 49 -3.48 -30.61 -19.11
CA GLN A 49 -4.22 -31.73 -18.54
C GLN A 49 -5.16 -32.37 -19.56
N ALA A 50 -5.95 -31.56 -20.28
CA ALA A 50 -6.82 -32.02 -21.34
C ALA A 50 -6.04 -32.71 -22.48
N HIS A 51 -4.84 -32.21 -22.80
CA HIS A 51 -3.96 -32.87 -23.75
C HIS A 51 -3.47 -34.23 -23.24
N LEU A 52 -3.04 -34.34 -21.98
CA LEU A 52 -2.60 -35.63 -21.42
C LEU A 52 -3.73 -36.67 -21.37
N GLU A 53 -4.95 -36.24 -21.03
CA GLU A 53 -6.14 -37.11 -21.04
C GLU A 53 -6.47 -37.60 -22.45
N ALA A 54 -6.47 -36.70 -23.44
CA ALA A 54 -6.71 -37.06 -24.82
C ALA A 54 -5.59 -37.94 -25.43
N GLU A 55 -4.35 -37.83 -24.92
CA GLU A 55 -3.24 -38.72 -25.31
C GLU A 55 -3.51 -40.15 -24.84
N LEU A 56 -3.95 -40.32 -23.57
CA LEU A 56 -4.24 -41.62 -22.95
C LEU A 56 -5.41 -42.36 -23.61
N GLU A 57 -6.45 -41.64 -24.03
CA GLU A 57 -7.62 -42.25 -24.67
C GLU A 57 -7.40 -42.64 -26.13
N SER A 58 -6.33 -42.15 -26.77
CA SER A 58 -6.17 -42.25 -28.21
C SER A 58 -5.25 -43.41 -28.66
N ARG A 59 -5.73 -44.23 -29.59
CA ARG A 59 -4.92 -45.24 -30.31
C ARG A 59 -4.37 -44.65 -31.62
N LYS A 60 -3.51 -43.64 -31.53
CA LYS A 60 -3.08 -42.83 -32.69
C LYS A 60 -1.93 -43.43 -33.51
N SER A 61 -1.90 -43.03 -34.78
CA SER A 61 -0.86 -43.36 -35.77
C SER A 61 0.48 -42.70 -35.39
N THR A 62 1.60 -43.29 -35.81
CA THR A 62 2.96 -42.79 -35.51
C THR A 62 3.20 -41.33 -35.95
N ASN A 63 2.54 -40.86 -37.01
CA ASN A 63 2.63 -39.46 -37.46
C ASN A 63 1.90 -38.48 -36.54
N ASP A 64 0.76 -38.87 -35.97
CA ASP A 64 0.04 -38.03 -35.01
C ASP A 64 0.84 -37.91 -33.71
N MET A 65 1.57 -38.96 -33.32
CA MET A 65 2.41 -38.97 -32.12
C MET A 65 3.47 -37.86 -32.12
N TRP A 66 4.01 -37.49 -33.29
CA TRP A 66 5.01 -36.42 -33.40
C TRP A 66 4.41 -35.04 -33.15
N LEU A 67 3.26 -34.74 -33.75
CA LEU A 67 2.56 -33.47 -33.56
C LEU A 67 2.10 -33.27 -32.11
N TRP A 68 1.65 -34.35 -31.46
CA TRP A 68 1.25 -34.36 -30.06
C TRP A 68 2.42 -34.05 -29.11
N ARG A 69 3.58 -34.67 -29.34
CA ARG A 69 4.79 -34.36 -28.57
C ARG A 69 5.24 -32.92 -28.75
N GLN A 70 5.19 -32.41 -29.97
CA GLN A 70 5.60 -31.03 -30.26
C GLN A 70 4.67 -30.02 -29.56
N TYR A 71 3.36 -30.26 -29.58
CA TYR A 71 2.40 -29.40 -28.91
C TYR A 71 2.54 -29.46 -27.38
N LYS A 72 2.75 -30.66 -26.81
CA LYS A 72 3.08 -30.82 -25.39
C LYS A 72 4.33 -30.01 -25.01
N GLN A 73 5.41 -30.14 -25.79
CA GLN A 73 6.65 -29.43 -25.51
C GLN A 73 6.47 -27.90 -25.58
N ALA A 74 5.66 -27.40 -26.52
CA ALA A 74 5.32 -25.98 -26.59
C ALA A 74 4.55 -25.53 -25.34
N LEU A 75 3.53 -26.29 -24.91
CA LEU A 75 2.79 -25.99 -23.69
C LEU A 75 3.68 -26.03 -22.43
N GLU A 76 4.62 -26.98 -22.34
CA GLU A 76 5.59 -27.03 -21.22
C GLU A 76 6.49 -25.79 -21.19
N GLN A 77 6.93 -25.32 -22.36
CA GLN A 77 7.71 -24.08 -22.47
C GLN A 77 6.90 -22.85 -22.05
N ASP A 78 5.66 -22.73 -22.55
CA ASP A 78 4.76 -21.62 -22.21
C ASP A 78 4.47 -21.58 -20.71
N ILE A 79 4.17 -22.72 -20.10
CA ILE A 79 3.97 -22.85 -18.65
C ILE A 79 5.24 -22.42 -17.90
N SER A 80 6.41 -22.85 -18.36
CA SER A 80 7.69 -22.48 -17.73
C SER A 80 7.93 -20.97 -17.76
N ILE A 81 7.69 -20.33 -18.90
CA ILE A 81 7.83 -18.87 -19.07
C ILE A 81 6.86 -18.14 -18.14
N VAL A 82 5.57 -18.52 -18.18
CA VAL A 82 4.53 -17.89 -17.37
C VAL A 82 4.82 -18.04 -15.86
N ARG A 83 5.37 -19.18 -15.41
CA ARG A 83 5.80 -19.37 -14.02
C ARG A 83 6.96 -18.46 -13.62
N VAL A 84 7.94 -18.27 -14.49
CA VAL A 84 9.05 -17.33 -14.24
C VAL A 84 8.52 -15.90 -14.11
N ASP A 85 7.61 -15.51 -15.01
CA ASP A 85 6.97 -14.20 -14.96
C ASP A 85 6.14 -14.02 -13.69
N LEU A 86 5.38 -15.05 -13.29
CA LEU A 86 4.59 -15.03 -12.06
C LEU A 86 5.48 -14.85 -10.82
N ASN A 87 6.60 -15.58 -10.73
CA ASN A 87 7.58 -15.41 -9.66
C ASN A 87 8.13 -13.97 -9.62
N SER A 88 8.38 -13.37 -10.78
CA SER A 88 8.84 -11.99 -10.87
C SER A 88 7.76 -10.99 -10.37
N LEU A 89 6.49 -11.26 -10.66
CA LEU A 89 5.35 -10.45 -10.21
C LEU A 89 5.11 -10.61 -8.72
N GLU A 90 5.29 -11.81 -8.16
CA GLU A 90 5.22 -12.05 -6.72
C GLU A 90 6.32 -11.29 -5.97
N LEU A 91 7.54 -11.29 -6.49
CA LEU A 91 8.63 -10.49 -5.91
C LEU A 91 8.32 -8.99 -5.97
N LYS A 92 7.74 -8.50 -7.07
CA LYS A 92 7.28 -7.11 -7.19
C LYS A 92 6.18 -6.79 -6.18
N LEU A 93 5.21 -7.69 -6.00
CA LEU A 93 4.13 -7.54 -5.04
C LEU A 93 4.67 -7.46 -3.60
N GLN A 94 5.62 -8.32 -3.23
CA GLN A 94 6.28 -8.25 -1.93
C GLN A 94 6.97 -6.90 -1.70
N ARG A 95 7.67 -6.37 -2.71
CA ARG A 95 8.29 -5.03 -2.63
C ARG A 95 7.26 -3.92 -2.45
N CYS A 96 6.15 -3.98 -3.18
CA CYS A 96 5.07 -3.00 -3.04
C CYS A 96 4.40 -3.10 -1.66
N LEU A 97 4.26 -4.30 -1.09
CA LEU A 97 3.75 -4.47 0.28
C LEU A 97 4.68 -3.83 1.31
N THR A 98 5.98 -4.10 1.23
CA THR A 98 6.97 -3.50 2.14
C THR A 98 6.95 -1.98 2.02
N GLU A 99 6.93 -1.44 0.80
CA GLU A 99 6.90 0.01 0.59
C GLU A 99 5.60 0.63 1.12
N ALA A 100 4.44 0.04 0.87
CA ALA A 100 3.16 0.54 1.38
C ALA A 100 3.15 0.59 2.92
N VAL A 101 3.73 -0.40 3.59
CA VAL A 101 3.86 -0.44 5.06
C VAL A 101 4.80 0.67 5.55
N GLU A 102 5.95 0.86 4.90
CA GLU A 102 6.90 1.93 5.24
C GLU A 102 6.27 3.32 5.08
N ARG A 103 5.62 3.59 3.94
CA ARG A 103 4.94 4.89 3.71
C ARG A 103 3.83 5.14 4.73
N SER A 104 3.07 4.11 5.08
CA SER A 104 2.02 4.21 6.10
C SER A 104 2.60 4.52 7.49
N ARG A 105 3.74 3.92 7.85
CA ARG A 105 4.44 4.20 9.11
C ARG A 105 4.97 5.63 9.14
N ASP A 106 5.59 6.08 8.06
CA ASP A 106 6.18 7.42 7.95
C ASP A 106 5.12 8.53 8.07
N LYS A 107 3.95 8.34 7.46
CA LYS A 107 2.81 9.25 7.64
C LYS A 107 2.35 9.28 9.09
N LYS A 108 2.09 8.10 9.67
CA LYS A 108 1.58 7.98 11.04
C LYS A 108 2.50 8.60 12.09
N LEU A 109 3.82 8.57 11.84
CA LEU A 109 4.79 9.24 12.70
C LEU A 109 4.66 10.76 12.66
N LEU A 110 4.47 11.35 11.48
CA LEU A 110 4.26 12.81 11.35
C LEU A 110 2.89 13.25 11.88
N GLU A 111 1.84 12.46 11.68
CA GLU A 111 0.52 12.74 12.25
C GLU A 111 0.58 12.81 13.78
N LYS A 112 1.23 11.83 14.42
CA LYS A 112 1.44 11.83 15.88
C LYS A 112 2.26 13.04 16.33
N LEU A 113 3.28 13.44 15.56
CA LEU A 113 4.08 14.62 15.87
C LEU A 113 3.23 15.90 15.79
N LYS A 114 2.39 16.02 14.76
CA LYS A 114 1.45 17.13 14.59
C LYS A 114 0.45 17.21 15.74
N GLU A 115 -0.16 16.08 16.11
CA GLU A 115 -1.10 15.99 17.24
C GLU A 115 -0.43 16.41 18.55
N THR A 116 0.79 15.93 18.80
CA THR A 116 1.55 16.27 20.01
C THR A 116 1.88 17.77 20.08
N GLN A 117 2.32 18.37 18.97
CA GLN A 117 2.60 19.81 18.92
C GLN A 117 1.33 20.65 19.05
N SER A 118 0.23 20.20 18.46
CA SER A 118 -1.06 20.88 18.57
C SER A 118 -1.58 20.88 20.00
N LYS A 119 -1.44 19.75 20.73
CA LYS A 119 -1.82 19.66 22.16
C LYS A 119 -1.00 20.63 23.01
N LYS A 120 0.33 20.63 22.85
CA LYS A 120 1.21 21.56 23.57
C LYS A 120 0.86 23.03 23.32
N HIS A 121 0.63 23.39 22.06
CA HIS A 121 0.24 24.76 21.73
C HIS A 121 -1.10 25.14 22.37
N HIS A 122 -2.07 24.22 22.43
CA HIS A 122 -3.34 24.48 23.08
C HIS A 122 -3.19 24.64 24.60
N GLU A 123 -2.39 23.79 25.24
CA GLU A 123 -2.06 23.89 26.67
C GLU A 123 -1.35 25.21 27.00
N GLU A 124 -0.38 25.64 26.18
CA GLU A 124 0.35 26.90 26.35
C GLU A 124 -0.56 28.13 26.17
N GLU A 125 -1.47 28.13 25.18
CA GLU A 125 -2.42 29.24 25.01
C GLU A 125 -3.44 29.28 26.15
N ASN A 126 -3.96 28.14 26.61
CA ASN A 126 -4.88 28.09 27.75
C ASN A 126 -4.21 28.63 29.03
N ALA A 127 -2.96 28.21 29.31
CA ALA A 127 -2.22 28.71 30.46
C ALA A 127 -1.92 30.23 30.36
N ARG A 128 -1.72 30.76 29.14
CA ARG A 128 -1.55 32.20 28.94
C ARG A 128 -2.86 32.95 29.19
N GLU A 129 -3.98 32.45 28.68
CA GLU A 129 -5.30 33.05 28.90
C GLU A 129 -5.70 33.04 30.38
N GLU A 130 -5.45 31.94 31.09
CA GLU A 130 -5.67 31.86 32.55
C GLU A 130 -4.85 32.91 33.28
N LYS A 131 -3.56 33.05 32.95
CA LYS A 131 -2.68 34.05 33.56
C LYS A 131 -3.13 35.49 33.25
N GLU A 132 -3.50 35.79 32.00
CA GLU A 132 -4.02 37.11 31.62
C GLU A 132 -5.34 37.44 32.35
N ASN A 133 -6.22 36.45 32.54
CA ASN A 133 -7.46 36.60 33.28
C ASN A 133 -7.21 36.85 34.78
N ASP A 134 -6.29 36.11 35.40
CA ASP A 134 -5.92 36.30 36.80
C ASP A 134 -5.28 37.68 37.05
N GLU A 135 -4.40 38.13 36.15
CA GLU A 135 -3.80 39.48 36.18
C GLU A 135 -4.87 40.58 36.00
N MET A 136 -5.84 40.39 35.10
CA MET A 136 -6.97 41.31 34.98
C MET A 136 -7.88 41.32 36.21
N ALA A 137 -8.12 40.14 36.82
CA ALA A 137 -8.94 40.03 38.02
C ALA A 137 -8.29 40.74 39.21
N THR A 138 -6.96 40.62 39.37
CA THR A 138 -6.20 41.34 40.40
C THR A 138 -6.14 42.85 40.15
N LEU A 139 -5.94 43.30 38.91
CA LEU A 139 -6.00 44.73 38.56
C LEU A 139 -7.38 45.37 38.81
N ARG A 140 -8.46 44.59 38.64
CA ARG A 140 -9.83 45.08 38.84
C ARG A 140 -10.29 45.00 40.31
N TYR A 141 -9.61 44.20 41.13
CA TYR A 141 -9.82 44.12 42.57
C TYR A 141 -8.93 45.16 43.27
N GLU A 142 -9.17 46.44 43.04
CA GLU A 142 -8.71 47.48 43.96
C GLU A 142 -9.59 47.41 45.22
N PRO A 143 -9.05 47.09 46.41
CA PRO A 143 -9.81 47.20 47.63
C PRO A 143 -10.19 48.67 47.83
N LYS A 144 -11.49 48.94 47.94
CA LYS A 144 -11.94 50.21 48.54
C LYS A 144 -11.47 50.20 49.99
N ASP A 145 -10.43 50.97 50.28
CA ASP A 145 -10.11 51.35 51.65
C ASP A 145 -11.35 52.01 52.29
N ILE A 146 -11.52 51.68 53.57
CA ILE A 146 -12.64 51.93 54.48
C ILE A 146 -13.06 53.41 54.53
#